data_AF-A0A960P0R0-F1
#
_entry.id   AF-A0A960P0R0-F1
#
_cell.length_a   1.000
_cell.length_b   1.000
_cell.length_c   1.000
_cell.angle_alpha   90.00
_cell.angle_beta   90.00
_cell.angle_gamma   90.00
#
_symmetry.space_group_name_H-M   'P 1'
#
loop_
_entity.id
_entity.type
_entity.pdbx_description
1 polymer ?
#
loop_
_entity_poly.entity_id
_entity_poly.type
_entity_poly.pdbx_seq_one_letter_code
_entity_poly.pdbx_strand_id
1 'polypeptide(L)'
;MSDQKRDPNSRKGVSRRGFLASASLGAVGLAAVRGEAGAATEAPAETVAAGERVPLALRVNGRERRVLVEPRESLLQVLRA
;
A
#
# COMPACT_ATOMS: atom_id res chain seq x y z
N MET A 1 27.63 49.09 -9.84
CA MET A 1 28.23 47.87 -10.39
C MET A 1 28.95 47.17 -9.26
N SER A 2 28.33 46.15 -8.66
CA SER A 2 28.91 45.47 -7.50
C SER A 2 29.41 44.11 -7.96
N ASP A 3 30.73 44.03 -8.10
CA ASP A 3 31.50 42.82 -8.35
C ASP A 3 31.27 41.80 -7.23
N GLN A 4 30.65 40.67 -7.55
CA GLN A 4 30.60 39.53 -6.64
C GLN A 4 31.74 38.58 -7.00
N LYS A 5 32.89 38.81 -6.35
CA LYS A 5 34.08 37.96 -6.41
C LYS A 5 33.71 36.57 -5.89
N ARG A 6 33.75 35.55 -6.76
CA ARG A 6 33.49 34.15 -6.38
C ARG A 6 34.72 33.56 -5.69
N ASP A 7 34.56 33.19 -4.43
CA ASP A 7 35.59 32.49 -3.67
C ASP A 7 35.82 31.05 -4.20
N PRO A 8 37.08 30.65 -4.46
CA PRO A 8 37.40 29.36 -5.06
C PRO A 8 37.37 28.18 -4.07
N ASN A 9 36.97 28.39 -2.82
CA ASN A 9 36.96 27.33 -1.79
C ASN A 9 35.56 26.87 -1.37
N SER A 10 34.55 27.02 -2.24
CA SER A 10 33.25 26.40 -2.03
C SER A 10 33.31 24.92 -2.43
N ARG A 11 33.55 24.04 -1.45
CA ARG A 11 33.21 22.62 -1.60
C ARG A 11 31.71 22.55 -1.89
N LYS A 12 31.34 22.44 -3.18
CA LYS A 12 29.96 22.39 -3.64
C LYS A 12 29.33 21.07 -3.20
N GLY A 13 28.86 21.04 -1.95
CA GLY A 13 28.01 19.98 -1.45
C GLY A 13 26.70 19.96 -2.22
N VAL A 14 26.07 18.78 -2.29
CA VAL A 14 24.73 18.63 -2.86
C VAL A 14 23.77 19.48 -2.03
N SER A 15 23.23 20.54 -2.63
CA SER A 15 22.21 21.34 -1.96
C SER A 15 20.90 20.54 -1.91
N ARG A 16 20.14 20.65 -0.81
CA ARG A 16 18.82 20.00 -0.66
C ARG A 16 17.90 20.30 -1.84
N ARG A 17 17.98 21.51 -2.41
CA ARG A 17 17.20 21.92 -3.58
C ARG A 17 17.66 21.23 -4.86
N GLY A 18 18.97 21.05 -5.06
CA GLY A 18 19.52 20.27 -6.18
C GLY A 18 19.16 18.79 -6.07
N PHE A 19 19.15 18.24 -4.85
CA PHE A 19 18.71 16.87 -4.59
C PHE A 19 17.22 16.68 -4.89
N LEU A 20 16.35 17.57 -4.38
CA LEU A 20 14.92 17.53 -4.67
C LEU A 20 14.60 17.77 -6.16
N ALA A 21 15.35 18.64 -6.83
CA ALA A 21 15.22 18.88 -8.27
C ALA A 21 15.62 17.66 -9.11
N SER A 22 16.54 16.81 -8.64
CA SER A 22 16.87 15.53 -9.29
C SER A 22 15.88 14.40 -8.95
N ALA A 23 15.22 14.45 -7.80
CA ALA A 23 14.30 13.41 -7.33
C ALA A 23 12.95 13.40 -8.07
N SER A 24 12.57 14.50 -8.72
CA SER A 24 11.29 14.66 -9.42
C SER A 24 11.21 13.95 -10.79
N LEU A 25 12.33 13.46 -11.34
CA LEU A 25 12.34 12.77 -12.64
C LEU A 25 12.02 11.27 -12.57
N GLY A 26 11.81 10.69 -11.37
CA GLY A 26 11.66 9.24 -11.19
C GLY A 26 10.24 8.70 -11.06
N ALA A 27 9.19 9.53 -11.06
CA ALA A 27 7.84 9.12 -10.66
C ALA A 27 6.81 9.05 -11.82
N VAL A 28 7.26 8.78 -13.04
CA VAL A 28 6.35 8.46 -14.16
C VAL A 28 6.49 6.97 -14.45
N GLY A 29 5.75 6.11 -13.73
CA GLY A 29 5.83 4.67 -14.04
C GLY A 29 5.16 3.64 -13.14
N LEU A 30 4.29 3.97 -12.18
CA LEU A 30 3.68 2.94 -11.31
C LEU A 30 2.14 2.99 -11.22
N ALA A 31 1.46 3.69 -12.12
CA ALA A 31 -0.01 3.63 -12.17
C ALA A 31 -0.56 2.34 -12.84
N ALA A 32 0.31 1.45 -13.30
CA ALA A 32 -0.06 0.26 -14.07
C ALA A 32 0.09 -1.07 -13.32
N VAL A 33 0.19 -1.07 -11.98
CA VAL A 33 -0.05 -2.31 -11.23
C VAL A 33 -1.57 -2.49 -11.12
N ARG A 34 -2.14 -2.99 -12.21
CA ARG A 34 -3.40 -3.73 -12.20
C ARG A 34 -3.22 -4.88 -11.21
N GLY A 35 -3.74 -4.70 -10.00
CA GLY A 35 -4.21 -5.82 -9.21
C GLY A 35 -5.72 -5.74 -9.29
N GLU A 36 -6.34 -6.69 -9.98
CA GLU A 36 -7.77 -6.86 -10.08
C GLU A 36 -8.42 -6.78 -8.69
N ALA A 37 -8.84 -5.58 -8.28
CA ALA A 37 -10.08 -5.45 -7.52
C ALA A 37 -11.16 -5.78 -8.54
N GLY A 38 -11.34 -7.09 -8.80
CA GLY A 38 -12.49 -7.56 -9.56
C GLY A 38 -13.70 -6.87 -8.95
N ALA A 39 -14.46 -6.17 -9.79
CA ALA A 39 -15.82 -5.82 -9.42
C ALA A 39 -16.50 -7.16 -9.16
N ALA A 40 -16.47 -7.58 -7.89
CA ALA A 40 -17.22 -8.74 -7.46
C ALA A 40 -18.66 -8.37 -7.78
N THR A 41 -19.24 -9.06 -8.76
CA THR A 41 -20.68 -9.16 -8.86
C THR A 41 -21.15 -9.48 -7.45
N GLU A 42 -21.85 -8.54 -6.83
CA GLU A 42 -22.37 -8.69 -5.49
C GLU A 42 -23.34 -9.87 -5.55
N ALA A 43 -22.84 -11.05 -5.17
CA ALA A 43 -23.64 -12.24 -5.13
C ALA A 43 -24.79 -11.98 -4.13
N PRO A 44 -26.00 -12.48 -4.38
CA PRO A 44 -27.09 -12.35 -3.43
C PRO A 44 -26.61 -12.80 -2.05
N ALA A 45 -26.83 -11.97 -1.02
CA ALA A 45 -26.42 -12.30 0.33
C ALA A 45 -27.15 -13.57 0.78
N GLU A 46 -26.40 -14.65 0.93
CA GLU A 46 -26.93 -15.93 1.41
C GLU A 46 -27.08 -15.85 2.94
N THR A 47 -28.26 -16.21 3.45
CA THR A 47 -28.49 -16.26 4.90
C THR A 47 -27.77 -17.47 5.49
N VAL A 48 -26.68 -17.22 6.20
CA VAL A 48 -25.91 -18.23 6.93
C VAL A 48 -26.55 -18.48 8.30
N ALA A 49 -26.75 -19.74 8.66
CA ALA A 49 -27.37 -20.09 9.94
C ALA A 49 -26.44 -19.76 11.12
N ALA A 50 -27.01 -19.47 12.29
CA ALA A 50 -26.23 -19.23 13.50
C ALA A 50 -25.43 -20.49 13.88
N GLY A 51 -24.10 -20.35 14.03
CA GLY A 51 -23.20 -21.46 14.36
C GLY A 51 -22.65 -22.22 13.15
N GLU A 52 -23.11 -21.91 11.94
CA GLU A 52 -22.49 -22.40 10.72
C GLU A 52 -21.12 -21.72 10.51
N ARG A 53 -20.12 -22.50 10.08
CA ARG A 53 -18.79 -21.98 9.79
C ARG A 53 -18.61 -21.81 8.28
N VAL A 54 -18.15 -20.63 7.90
CA VAL A 54 -17.93 -20.24 6.52
C VAL A 54 -16.43 -20.27 6.20
N PRO A 55 -16.01 -20.91 5.10
CA PRO A 55 -14.63 -20.86 4.66
C PRO A 55 -14.30 -19.49 4.06
N LEU A 56 -13.22 -18.86 4.52
CA LEU A 56 -12.70 -17.61 4.00
C LEU A 56 -11.24 -17.74 3.59
N ALA A 57 -10.88 -17.08 2.49
CA ALA A 57 -9.50 -16.87 2.09
C ALA A 57 -9.12 -15.41 2.39
N LEU A 58 -8.25 -15.20 3.37
CA LEU A 58 -7.77 -13.89 3.79
C LEU A 58 -6.37 -13.64 3.26
N ARG A 59 -6.11 -12.46 2.72
CA ARG A 59 -4.74 -11.99 2.47
C ARG A 59 -4.30 -11.13 3.65
N VAL A 60 -3.43 -11.67 4.51
CA VAL A 60 -2.91 -10.99 5.70
C VAL A 60 -1.42 -10.72 5.48
N ASN A 61 -1.04 -9.44 5.43
CA ASN A 61 0.36 -9.03 5.23
C ASN A 61 1.02 -9.69 3.99
N GLY A 62 0.27 -9.82 2.89
CA GLY A 62 0.74 -10.43 1.64
C GLY A 62 0.75 -11.97 1.61
N ARG A 63 0.33 -12.64 2.69
CA ARG A 63 0.21 -14.10 2.75
C ARG A 63 -1.26 -14.52 2.70
N GLU A 64 -1.56 -15.56 1.91
CA GLU A 64 -2.88 -16.18 1.89
C GLU A 64 -3.07 -17.07 3.12
N ARG A 65 -4.18 -16.88 3.86
CA ARG A 65 -4.59 -17.68 5.01
C ARG A 65 -6.01 -18.17 4.77
N ARG A 66 -6.22 -19.48 4.77
CA ARG A 66 -7.55 -20.10 4.70
C ARG A 66 -8.04 -20.42 6.09
N VAL A 67 -9.22 -19.92 6.44
CA VAL A 67 -9.82 -20.05 7.78
C VAL A 67 -11.29 -20.42 7.68
N LEU A 68 -11.80 -21.14 8.69
CA LEU A 68 -13.22 -21.39 8.89
C LEU A 68 -13.68 -20.51 10.05
N VAL A 69 -14.65 -19.63 9.80
CA VAL A 69 -15.12 -18.65 10.79
C VAL A 69 -16.62 -18.74 10.96
N GLU A 70 -17.12 -18.47 12.15
CA GLU A 70 -18.55 -18.18 12.32
C GLU A 70 -18.84 -16.72 11.96
N PRO A 71 -20.02 -16.38 11.39
CA PRO A 71 -20.34 -15.00 11.00
C PRO A 71 -20.25 -13.96 12.12
N ARG A 72 -20.36 -14.39 13.38
CA ARG A 72 -20.26 -13.53 14.58
C ARG A 72 -18.82 -13.29 15.05
N GLU A 73 -17.85 -14.04 14.54
CA GLU A 73 -16.45 -13.84 14.92
C GLU A 73 -15.89 -12.58 14.26
N SER A 74 -15.33 -11.71 15.08
CA SER A 74 -14.66 -10.51 14.61
C SER A 74 -13.33 -10.84 13.95
N LEU A 75 -12.91 -9.99 13.00
CA LEU A 75 -11.60 -10.10 12.37
C LEU A 75 -10.46 -10.13 13.41
N LEU A 76 -10.57 -9.38 14.52
CA LEU A 76 -9.58 -9.38 15.58
C LEU A 76 -9.44 -10.77 16.24
N GLN A 77 -10.55 -11.44 16.51
CA GLN A 77 -10.55 -12.80 17.07
C GLN A 77 -9.91 -13.77 16.09
N VAL A 78 -10.29 -13.71 14.81
CA VAL A 78 -9.75 -14.58 13.74
C VAL A 78 -8.25 -14.37 13.54
N LEU A 79 -7.76 -13.13 13.64
CA LEU A 79 -6.33 -12.83 13.46
C LEU A 79 -5.47 -13.23 14.66
N ARG A 80 -6.05 -13.35 15.86
CA ARG A 80 -5.34 -13.69 17.11
C ARG A 80 -5.42 -15.16 17.49
N ALA A 81 -6.38 -15.91 16.94
CA ALA A 81 -6.48 -17.36 17.05
C ALA A 81 -5.37 -18.07 16.24
#